data_AF-A0A8I1KPI4-F1
#
_entry.id   AF-A0A8I1KPI4-F1
#
_cell.length_a   1.000
_cell.length_b   1.000
_cell.length_c   1.000
_cell.angle_alpha   90.00
_cell.angle_beta   90.00
_cell.angle_gamma   90.00
#
_symmetry.space_group_name_H-M   'P 1'
#
loop_
_entity.id
_entity.type
_entity.pdbx_description
1 polymer ?
#
loop_
_entity_poly.entity_id
_entity_poly.type
_entity_poly.pdbx_seq_one_letter_code
_entity_poly.pdbx_strand_id
1 'polypeptide(L)'
;MNNFNDIIQNLNDIVYKPNNLIITNLKEERQNSEYAGALFHLNNKTIRFRVSKITPNKIGQFVSFWEKNENMQNQAFSYDAAPDLLVITCINDHKLGQFIFPKEILLEEKILKTQSQKGKMAMRVYPIWDNPVSNQAKKSQMWQLQYFIDLSNINSVSIDKLLHLYS
;
A
#
# COMPACT_ATOMS: atom_id res chain seq x y z
N MET A 1 -14.80 0.15 14.34
CA MET A 1 -14.28 -0.12 12.98
C MET A 1 -14.25 1.23 12.29
N ASN A 2 -13.07 1.76 11.97
CA ASN A 2 -13.00 2.97 11.16
C ASN A 2 -13.53 2.63 9.77
N ASN A 3 -14.55 3.33 9.33
CA ASN A 3 -15.09 3.13 7.99
C ASN A 3 -14.02 3.58 6.96
N PHE A 4 -14.03 3.01 5.75
CA PHE A 4 -13.15 3.39 4.64
C PHE A 4 -13.06 4.93 4.48
N ASN A 5 -14.20 5.61 4.54
CA ASN A 5 -14.28 7.07 4.45
C ASN A 5 -13.52 7.77 5.58
N ASP A 6 -13.62 7.28 6.82
CA ASP A 6 -12.95 7.89 7.97
C ASP A 6 -11.43 7.78 7.84
N ILE A 7 -10.94 6.65 7.31
CA ILE A 7 -9.50 6.41 7.12
C ILE A 7 -8.94 7.35 6.06
N ILE A 8 -9.60 7.43 4.89
CA ILE A 8 -9.16 8.32 3.81
C ILE A 8 -9.26 9.78 4.24
N GLN A 9 -10.35 10.18 4.90
CA GLN A 9 -10.52 11.55 5.39
C GLN A 9 -9.42 11.92 6.39
N ASN A 10 -9.14 11.04 7.37
CA ASN A 10 -8.07 11.26 8.32
C ASN A 10 -6.72 11.42 7.62
N LEU A 11 -6.34 10.49 6.74
CA LEU A 11 -5.09 10.58 5.97
C LEU A 11 -5.03 11.84 5.10
N ASN A 12 -6.16 12.27 4.54
CA ASN A 12 -6.24 13.50 3.77
C ASN A 12 -5.91 14.73 4.63
N ASP A 13 -6.45 14.79 5.85
CA ASP A 13 -6.27 15.93 6.74
C ASP A 13 -4.86 15.98 7.34
N ILE A 14 -4.26 14.84 7.67
CA ILE A 14 -2.95 14.79 8.34
C ILE A 14 -1.75 14.61 7.41
N VAL A 15 -1.95 14.07 6.19
CA VAL A 15 -0.85 13.77 5.26
C VAL A 15 -1.05 14.48 3.92
N TYR A 16 -2.16 14.28 3.23
CA TYR A 16 -2.24 14.69 1.83
C TYR A 16 -2.43 16.20 1.64
N LYS A 17 -3.47 16.78 2.25
CA LYS A 17 -3.80 18.21 2.14
C LYS A 17 -2.68 19.12 2.67
N PRO A 18 -2.03 18.85 3.82
CA PRO A 18 -0.91 19.68 4.29
C PRO A 18 0.31 19.69 3.36
N ASN A 19 0.47 18.65 2.53
CA ASN A 19 1.60 18.49 1.62
C ASN A 19 1.22 18.74 0.16
N ASN A 20 0.09 19.42 -0.10
CA ASN A 20 -0.42 19.73 -1.45
C ASN A 20 -0.60 18.50 -2.35
N LEU A 21 -0.93 17.35 -1.75
CA LEU A 21 -1.34 16.14 -2.46
C LEU A 21 -2.87 16.14 -2.51
N ILE A 22 -3.44 16.40 -3.68
CA ILE A 22 -4.89 16.57 -3.83
C ILE A 22 -5.52 15.25 -4.26
N ILE A 23 -6.42 14.71 -3.44
CA ILE A 23 -7.23 13.55 -3.81
C ILE A 23 -8.26 13.96 -4.87
N THR A 24 -8.28 13.25 -5.99
CA THR A 24 -9.37 13.30 -6.98
C THR A 24 -9.79 11.90 -7.42
N ASN A 25 -10.97 11.78 -8.04
CA ASN A 25 -11.50 10.52 -8.58
C ASN A 25 -11.54 9.35 -7.57
N LEU A 26 -11.84 9.63 -6.30
CA LEU A 26 -11.93 8.61 -5.25
C LEU A 26 -13.06 7.62 -5.52
N LYS A 27 -12.69 6.34 -5.61
CA LYS A 27 -13.61 5.21 -5.84
C LYS A 27 -13.22 4.04 -4.95
N GLU A 28 -14.19 3.49 -4.24
CA GLU A 28 -14.00 2.24 -3.50
C GLU A 28 -13.82 1.06 -4.48
N GLU A 29 -12.86 0.20 -4.17
CA GLU A 29 -12.60 -1.05 -4.88
C GLU A 29 -13.24 -2.23 -4.12
N ARG A 30 -14.56 -2.40 -4.35
CA ARG A 30 -15.42 -3.32 -3.57
C ARG A 30 -14.90 -4.75 -3.42
N GLN A 31 -14.22 -5.30 -4.43
CA GLN A 31 -13.70 -6.67 -4.39
C GLN A 31 -12.60 -6.88 -3.32
N ASN A 32 -11.93 -5.81 -2.88
CA ASN A 32 -10.92 -5.81 -1.82
C ASN A 32 -11.34 -4.88 -0.65
N SER A 33 -12.64 -4.65 -0.45
CA SER A 33 -13.16 -3.77 0.61
C SER A 33 -12.75 -4.20 2.02
N GLU A 34 -12.51 -5.51 2.22
CA GLU A 34 -12.00 -6.05 3.48
C GLU A 34 -10.67 -5.42 3.91
N TYR A 35 -9.89 -4.89 2.95
CA TYR A 35 -8.62 -4.18 3.14
C TYR A 35 -8.72 -2.71 2.73
N ALA A 36 -9.92 -2.12 2.88
CA ALA A 36 -10.21 -0.73 2.51
C ALA A 36 -9.76 -0.38 1.07
N GLY A 37 -9.98 -1.32 0.14
CA GLY A 37 -9.56 -1.16 -1.25
C GLY A 37 -10.14 0.08 -1.90
N ALA A 38 -9.30 0.91 -2.52
CA ALA A 38 -9.73 2.07 -3.30
C ALA A 38 -8.78 2.41 -4.44
N LEU A 39 -9.31 3.19 -5.37
CA LEU A 39 -8.61 3.82 -6.48
C LEU A 39 -8.86 5.33 -6.40
N PHE A 40 -7.81 6.12 -6.55
CA PHE A 40 -7.90 7.58 -6.64
C PHE A 40 -6.66 8.15 -7.30
N HIS A 41 -6.63 9.46 -7.48
CA HIS A 41 -5.43 10.17 -7.90
C HIS A 41 -4.93 11.03 -6.74
N LEU A 42 -3.61 11.11 -6.60
CA LEU A 42 -2.95 12.17 -5.84
C LEU A 42 -2.20 13.01 -6.85
N ASN A 43 -2.67 14.23 -7.09
CA ASN A 43 -2.16 15.09 -8.17
C ASN A 43 -2.18 14.35 -9.52
N ASN A 44 -1.01 14.09 -10.11
CA ASN A 44 -0.84 13.40 -11.39
C ASN A 44 -0.57 11.89 -11.27
N LYS A 45 -0.54 11.33 -10.06
CA LYS A 45 -0.30 9.89 -9.84
C LYS A 45 -1.60 9.14 -9.61
N THR A 46 -1.74 8.02 -10.29
CA THR A 46 -2.82 7.06 -10.04
C THR A 46 -2.45 6.15 -8.87
N ILE A 47 -3.36 5.99 -7.92
CA ILE A 47 -3.14 5.28 -6.66
C ILE A 47 -4.09 4.09 -6.56
N ARG A 48 -3.55 2.91 -6.24
CA ARG A 48 -4.32 1.80 -5.64
C ARG A 48 -4.01 1.78 -4.15
N PHE A 49 -5.03 1.94 -3.32
CA PHE A 49 -4.90 2.05 -1.87
C PHE A 49 -5.41 0.82 -1.15
N ARG A 50 -4.74 0.45 -0.05
CA ARG A 50 -5.13 -0.61 0.88
C ARG A 50 -4.78 -0.24 2.32
N VAL A 51 -5.46 -0.87 3.27
CA VAL A 51 -5.07 -0.95 4.68
C VAL A 51 -4.72 -2.40 4.98
N SER A 52 -3.51 -2.64 5.47
CA SER A 52 -3.04 -3.96 5.88
C SER A 52 -3.62 -4.37 7.24
N LYS A 53 -3.56 -5.67 7.55
CA LYS A 53 -4.09 -6.25 8.80
C LYS A 53 -3.02 -6.97 9.57
N ILE A 54 -2.96 -6.73 10.87
CA ILE A 54 -2.18 -7.54 11.80
C ILE A 54 -2.88 -8.89 11.97
N THR A 55 -2.09 -9.96 11.96
CA THR A 55 -2.59 -11.33 12.15
C THR A 55 -1.93 -11.93 13.39
N PRO A 56 -2.66 -12.59 14.32
CA PRO A 56 -2.14 -12.97 15.63
C PRO A 56 -0.83 -13.79 15.60
N ASN A 57 -0.68 -14.68 14.63
CA ASN A 57 0.37 -15.71 14.66
C ASN A 57 1.56 -15.44 13.73
N LYS A 58 1.63 -14.26 13.09
CA LYS A 58 2.69 -13.97 12.10
C LYS A 58 3.09 -12.50 12.17
N ILE A 59 4.40 -12.27 12.32
CA ILE A 59 5.03 -10.95 12.22
C ILE A 59 4.79 -10.37 10.81
N GLY A 60 4.68 -9.05 10.72
CA GLY A 60 4.25 -8.35 9.50
C GLY A 60 2.74 -8.21 9.43
N GLN A 61 2.29 -7.33 8.56
CA GLN A 61 0.88 -7.08 8.29
C GLN A 61 0.50 -7.68 6.95
N PHE A 62 -0.62 -8.40 6.90
CA PHE A 62 -1.12 -9.06 5.71
C PHE A 62 -2.02 -8.12 4.91
N VAL A 63 -1.89 -8.14 3.59
CA VAL A 63 -2.75 -7.36 2.67
C VAL A 63 -3.05 -8.16 1.42
N SER A 64 -4.28 -8.07 0.92
CA SER A 64 -4.68 -8.64 -0.38
C SER A 64 -4.90 -7.55 -1.43
N PHE A 65 -4.55 -7.88 -2.66
CA PHE A 65 -4.69 -7.04 -3.84
C PHE A 65 -4.82 -7.96 -5.07
N TRP A 66 -6.05 -8.31 -5.40
CA TRP A 66 -6.34 -9.20 -6.53
C TRP A 66 -7.52 -8.67 -7.34
N GLU A 67 -7.63 -9.15 -8.58
CA GLU A 67 -8.75 -8.89 -9.50
C GLU A 67 -9.30 -10.20 -10.08
N LYS A 68 -10.48 -10.14 -10.69
CA LYS A 68 -11.00 -11.26 -11.48
C LYS A 68 -10.50 -11.16 -12.92
N ASN A 69 -10.08 -12.29 -13.47
CA ASN A 69 -9.84 -12.44 -14.91
C ASN A 69 -11.16 -12.62 -15.68
N GLU A 70 -11.07 -12.72 -17.01
CA GLU A 70 -12.20 -12.94 -17.91
C GLU A 70 -13.02 -14.21 -17.56
N ASN A 71 -12.36 -15.21 -16.96
CA ASN A 71 -12.99 -16.45 -16.49
C ASN A 71 -13.50 -16.37 -15.03
N MET A 72 -13.62 -15.16 -14.46
CA MET A 72 -14.07 -14.90 -13.09
C MET A 72 -13.18 -15.49 -11.98
N GLN A 73 -11.96 -15.90 -12.30
CA GLN A 73 -10.97 -16.43 -11.36
C GLN A 73 -10.08 -15.32 -10.80
N ASN A 74 -9.69 -15.46 -9.52
CA ASN A 74 -8.81 -14.49 -8.88
C ASN A 74 -7.40 -14.56 -9.49
N GLN A 75 -6.85 -13.40 -9.83
CA GLN A 75 -5.50 -13.24 -10.33
C GLN A 75 -4.81 -12.01 -9.72
N ALA A 76 -3.48 -11.98 -9.86
CA ALA A 76 -2.71 -10.77 -9.56
C ALA A 76 -2.99 -9.70 -10.61
N PHE A 77 -2.89 -8.44 -10.20
CA PHE A 77 -3.03 -7.30 -11.11
C PHE A 77 -1.98 -7.33 -12.23
N SER A 78 -2.41 -7.07 -13.46
CA SER A 78 -1.50 -6.86 -14.60
C SER A 78 -0.63 -5.62 -14.39
N TYR A 79 0.64 -5.67 -14.83
CA TYR A 79 1.52 -4.51 -14.87
C TYR A 79 0.97 -3.38 -15.76
N ASP A 80 0.44 -3.73 -16.94
CA ASP A 80 -0.05 -2.75 -17.92
C ASP A 80 -1.28 -1.97 -17.42
N ALA A 81 -2.06 -2.58 -16.52
CA ALA A 81 -3.27 -1.99 -15.93
C ALA A 81 -3.06 -1.53 -14.48
N ALA A 82 -1.84 -1.63 -13.95
CA ALA A 82 -1.52 -1.20 -12.60
C ALA A 82 -1.47 0.34 -12.53
N PRO A 83 -2.03 0.95 -11.47
CA PRO A 83 -1.76 2.35 -11.16
C PRO A 83 -0.27 2.59 -10.91
N ASP A 84 0.13 3.86 -10.95
CA ASP A 84 1.52 4.27 -10.74
C ASP A 84 2.04 3.82 -9.37
N LEU A 85 1.18 3.89 -8.35
CA LEU A 85 1.53 3.56 -6.97
C LEU A 85 0.54 2.56 -6.34
N LEU A 86 1.07 1.58 -5.61
CA LEU A 86 0.34 0.81 -4.60
C LEU A 86 0.67 1.38 -3.22
N VAL A 87 -0.33 1.99 -2.57
CA VAL A 87 -0.20 2.55 -1.22
C VAL A 87 -0.83 1.61 -0.22
N ILE A 88 -0.03 1.11 0.74
CA ILE A 88 -0.49 0.23 1.81
C ILE A 88 -0.29 0.95 3.14
N THR A 89 -1.40 1.34 3.77
CA THR A 89 -1.41 1.96 5.10
C THR A 89 -1.38 0.89 6.17
N CYS A 90 -0.45 1.03 7.11
CA CYS A 90 -0.27 0.16 8.26
C CYS A 90 -0.68 0.90 9.52
N ILE A 91 -1.55 0.30 10.33
CA ILE A 91 -2.07 0.88 11.58
C ILE A 91 -1.85 -0.14 12.69
N ASN A 92 -1.22 0.27 13.80
CA ASN A 92 -1.01 -0.56 14.99
C ASN A 92 -0.99 0.31 16.25
N ASP A 93 -2.10 0.33 17.00
CA ASP A 93 -2.29 1.20 18.18
C ASP A 93 -1.91 2.67 17.88
N HIS A 94 -0.79 3.13 18.41
CA HIS A 94 -0.26 4.50 18.22
C HIS A 94 0.67 4.63 17.00
N LYS A 95 0.80 3.58 16.19
CA LYS A 95 1.68 3.55 15.02
C LYS A 95 0.88 3.69 13.74
N LEU A 96 1.32 4.58 12.87
CA LEU A 96 0.76 4.82 11.55
C LEU A 96 1.90 4.92 10.56
N GLY A 97 1.76 4.32 9.39
CA GLY A 97 2.77 4.42 8.34
C GLY A 97 2.23 3.97 7.00
N GLN A 98 2.93 4.34 5.94
CA GLN A 98 2.56 3.98 4.57
C GLN A 98 3.74 3.39 3.84
N PHE A 99 3.49 2.27 3.17
CA PHE A 99 4.30 1.84 2.05
C PHE A 99 3.74 2.46 0.78
N ILE A 100 4.61 3.06 -0.03
CA ILE A 100 4.24 3.74 -1.28
C ILE A 100 5.10 3.13 -2.38
N PHE A 101 4.60 2.04 -2.97
CA PHE A 101 5.38 1.24 -3.91
C PHE A 101 5.14 1.68 -5.36
N PRO A 102 6.18 2.11 -6.09
CA PRO A 102 6.11 2.29 -7.53
C PRO A 102 5.81 0.97 -8.24
N LYS A 103 5.02 1.02 -9.31
CA LYS A 103 4.67 -0.17 -10.09
C LYS A 103 5.90 -0.91 -10.62
N GLU A 104 6.99 -0.21 -10.92
CA GLU A 104 8.25 -0.77 -11.40
C GLU A 104 8.86 -1.73 -10.36
N ILE A 105 8.82 -1.33 -9.09
CA ILE A 105 9.32 -2.15 -7.97
C ILE A 105 8.38 -3.33 -7.69
N LEU A 106 7.07 -3.12 -7.84
CA LEU A 106 6.12 -4.23 -7.73
C LEU A 106 6.31 -5.27 -8.85
N LEU A 107 6.76 -4.85 -10.04
CA LEU A 107 7.13 -5.75 -11.12
C LEU A 107 8.40 -6.55 -10.76
N GLU A 108 9.45 -5.86 -10.31
CA GLU A 108 10.74 -6.46 -9.90
C GLU A 108 10.56 -7.49 -8.77
N GLU A 109 9.77 -7.16 -7.76
CA GLU A 109 9.47 -8.02 -6.60
C GLU A 109 8.42 -9.11 -6.88
N LYS A 110 8.11 -9.30 -8.16
CA LYS A 110 7.20 -10.32 -8.70
C LYS A 110 5.78 -10.26 -8.16
N ILE A 111 5.31 -9.05 -7.84
CA ILE A 111 3.98 -8.78 -7.31
C ILE A 111 2.99 -8.60 -8.46
N LEU A 112 3.34 -7.83 -9.49
CA LEU A 112 2.49 -7.64 -10.66
C LEU A 112 2.62 -8.79 -11.66
N LYS A 113 1.54 -9.07 -12.37
CA LYS A 113 1.46 -10.06 -13.45
C LYS A 113 1.96 -9.47 -14.75
N THR A 114 2.64 -10.27 -15.55
CA THR A 114 2.93 -10.01 -16.97
C THR A 114 2.56 -11.23 -17.80
N GLN A 115 2.95 -11.29 -19.08
CA GLN A 115 2.82 -12.52 -19.87
C GLN A 115 3.73 -13.65 -19.37
N SER A 116 4.91 -13.33 -18.84
CA SER A 116 5.92 -14.29 -18.34
C SER A 116 5.92 -14.47 -16.83
N GLN A 117 5.16 -13.66 -16.08
CA GLN A 117 5.12 -13.65 -14.62
C GLN A 117 3.70 -13.74 -14.09
N LYS A 118 3.43 -14.69 -13.20
CA LYS A 118 2.10 -14.89 -12.59
C LYS A 118 1.67 -13.75 -11.65
N GLY A 119 2.62 -13.10 -10.97
CA GLY A 119 2.36 -12.12 -9.92
C GLY A 119 1.88 -12.73 -8.60
N LYS A 120 1.56 -11.88 -7.62
CA LYS A 120 1.03 -12.23 -6.29
C LYS A 120 -0.31 -11.52 -6.07
N MET A 121 -1.23 -12.20 -5.37
CA MET A 121 -2.55 -11.68 -5.02
C MET A 121 -2.62 -11.09 -3.60
N ALA A 122 -1.57 -11.32 -2.82
CA ALA A 122 -1.43 -10.87 -1.45
C ALA A 122 0.04 -10.91 -1.05
N MET A 123 0.42 -10.13 -0.04
CA MET A 123 1.73 -10.23 0.59
C MET A 123 1.69 -9.84 2.05
N ARG A 124 2.82 -10.04 2.73
CA ARG A 124 3.09 -9.39 4.01
C ARG A 124 3.98 -8.18 3.78
N VAL A 125 3.62 -7.09 4.44
CA VAL A 125 4.46 -5.91 4.58
C VAL A 125 5.00 -5.83 5.99
N TYR A 126 6.21 -5.32 6.15
CA TYR A 126 6.93 -5.27 7.42
C TYR A 126 7.33 -3.83 7.75
N PRO A 127 6.43 -3.02 8.37
CA PRO A 127 6.77 -1.68 8.83
C PRO A 127 8.04 -1.65 9.68
N ILE A 128 8.64 -0.47 9.85
CA ILE A 128 9.93 -0.32 10.56
C ILE A 128 9.90 -0.84 12.00
N TRP A 129 8.71 -0.88 12.61
CA TRP A 129 8.51 -1.36 13.96
C TRP A 129 8.33 -2.89 14.08
N ASP A 130 8.24 -3.61 12.96
CA ASP A 130 8.19 -5.07 12.95
C ASP A 130 9.61 -5.65 12.88
N ASN A 131 9.86 -6.73 13.62
CA ASN A 131 11.17 -7.40 13.66
C ASN A 131 11.06 -8.84 13.11
N PRO A 132 11.06 -9.04 11.78
CA PRO A 132 10.93 -10.36 11.19
C PRO A 132 12.10 -11.28 11.53
N VAL A 133 11.80 -12.54 11.83
CA VAL A 133 12.80 -13.54 12.23
C VAL A 133 13.35 -14.33 11.04
N SER A 134 12.48 -14.71 10.09
CA SER A 134 12.87 -15.56 8.96
C SER A 134 13.67 -14.77 7.91
N ASN A 135 14.62 -15.45 7.25
CA ASN A 135 15.45 -14.84 6.22
C ASN A 135 14.63 -14.26 5.05
N GLN A 136 13.54 -14.93 4.67
CA GLN A 136 12.64 -14.44 3.63
C GLN A 136 11.93 -13.14 4.04
N ALA A 137 11.45 -13.07 5.28
CA ALA A 137 10.77 -11.89 5.79
C ALA A 137 11.74 -10.70 5.98
N LYS A 138 12.97 -10.95 6.46
CA LYS A 138 14.03 -9.93 6.52
C LYS A 138 14.39 -9.36 5.15
N LYS A 139 14.54 -10.23 4.14
CA LYS A 139 14.78 -9.79 2.75
C LYS A 139 13.61 -8.96 2.21
N SER A 140 12.37 -9.36 2.52
CA SER A 140 11.18 -8.59 2.12
C SER A 140 11.15 -7.22 2.79
N GLN A 141 11.39 -7.17 4.10
CA GLN A 141 11.43 -5.92 4.85
C GLN A 141 12.50 -4.97 4.30
N MET A 142 13.69 -5.47 3.95
CA MET A 142 14.80 -4.65 3.49
C MET A 142 14.43 -3.78 2.28
N TRP A 143 13.85 -4.36 1.23
CA TRP A 143 13.42 -3.57 0.09
C TRP A 143 12.16 -2.75 0.40
N GLN A 144 11.23 -3.29 1.19
CA GLN A 144 9.99 -2.60 1.53
C GLN A 144 10.25 -1.29 2.27
N LEU A 145 11.22 -1.26 3.19
CA LEU A 145 11.55 -0.07 3.99
C LEU A 145 12.13 1.08 3.16
N GLN A 146 12.65 0.81 1.95
CA GLN A 146 13.07 1.87 1.02
C GLN A 146 11.86 2.72 0.55
N TYR A 147 10.65 2.14 0.60
CA TYR A 147 9.39 2.76 0.18
C TYR A 147 8.45 3.05 1.36
N PHE A 148 8.99 3.04 2.59
CA PHE A 148 8.21 3.23 3.81
C PHE A 148 8.39 4.63 4.40
N ILE A 149 7.29 5.23 4.82
CA ILE A 149 7.26 6.43 5.65
C ILE A 149 6.51 6.14 6.96
N ASP A 150 7.18 6.39 8.08
CA ASP A 150 6.57 6.35 9.40
C ASP A 150 5.83 7.68 9.64
N LEU A 151 4.55 7.60 9.93
CA LEU A 151 3.63 8.72 10.12
C LEU A 151 3.12 8.78 11.57
N SER A 152 3.69 7.98 12.48
CA SER A 152 3.28 7.91 13.89
C SER A 152 3.51 9.24 14.61
N ASN A 153 4.46 10.05 14.13
CA ASN A 153 4.67 11.43 14.57
C ASN A 153 4.88 12.34 13.35
N ILE A 154 3.80 12.94 12.86
CA ILE A 154 3.78 13.80 11.66
C ILE A 154 4.78 14.96 11.72
N ASN A 155 5.05 15.51 12.91
CA ASN A 155 5.98 16.63 13.10
C ASN A 155 7.44 16.23 12.87
N SER A 156 7.74 14.93 12.89
CA SER A 156 9.08 14.37 12.64
C SER A 156 9.25 13.80 11.24
N VAL A 157 8.19 13.84 10.42
CA VAL A 157 8.21 13.31 9.05
C VAL A 157 9.03 14.23 8.16
N SER A 158 10.02 13.67 7.47
CA SER A 158 10.72 14.37 6.40
C SER A 158 9.75 14.59 5.22
N ILE A 159 9.36 15.84 5.01
CA ILE A 159 8.49 16.25 3.90
C ILE A 159 9.14 15.89 2.56
N ASP A 160 10.45 16.10 2.40
CA ASP A 160 11.18 15.75 1.18
C ASP A 160 11.07 14.25 0.88
N LYS A 161 11.25 13.39 1.89
CA LYS A 161 11.08 11.95 1.73
C LYS A 161 9.63 11.59 1.35
N LEU A 162 8.65 12.18 2.02
CA LEU A 162 7.23 11.93 1.75
C LEU A 162 6.88 12.30 0.30
N LEU A 163 7.24 13.51 -0.13
CA LEU A 163 6.98 13.99 -1.48
C LEU A 163 7.75 13.20 -2.53
N HIS A 164 8.98 12.79 -2.23
CA HIS A 164 9.76 11.92 -3.12
C HIS A 164 9.07 10.57 -3.34
N LEU A 165 8.53 9.95 -2.28
CA LEU A 165 7.81 8.68 -2.42
C LEU A 165 6.51 8.80 -3.24
N TYR A 166 5.85 9.96 -3.19
CA TYR A 166 4.65 10.24 -3.99
C TYR A 166 4.94 10.85 -5.38
N SER A 167 6.21 11.02 -5.76
CA SER A 167 6.62 11.68 -7.01
C SER A 167 6.68 10.77 -8.24
#